data_AF-A0A2M9A6N3-F1
#
_entry.id   AF-A0A2M9A6N3-F1
#
_cell.length_a   1.000
_cell.length_b   1.000
_cell.length_c   1.000
_cell.angle_alpha   90.00
_cell.angle_beta   90.00
_cell.angle_gamma   90.00
#
_symmetry.space_group_name_H-M   'P 1'
#
loop_
_entity.id
_entity.type
_entity.pdbx_description
1 polymer ?
#
loop_
_entity_poly.entity_id
_entity_poly.type
_entity_poly.pdbx_seq_one_letter_code
_entity_poly.pdbx_strand_id
1 'polypeptide(L)' 'MINIKILSIEMINFKGFENKTIFFNNANSVILGGKNGFGKTTIFDAVELAFTNQIKRLSNYEGLHDKKLLVSGENFQSV' A
#
# COMPACT_ATOMS: atom_id res chain seq x y z
N MET A 1 3.33 27.93 -7.57
CA MET A 1 3.26 26.69 -6.76
C MET A 1 2.22 25.79 -7.40
N ILE A 2 2.53 24.53 -7.67
CA ILE A 2 1.55 23.59 -8.25
C ILE A 2 0.65 23.11 -7.11
N ASN A 3 -0.66 23.23 -7.29
CA ASN A 3 -1.67 22.70 -6.35
C ASN A 3 -2.21 21.39 -6.92
N ILE A 4 -1.90 20.26 -6.27
CA ILE A 4 -2.35 18.94 -6.70
C ILE A 4 -3.52 18.52 -5.81
N LYS A 5 -4.63 18.15 -6.44
CA LYS A 5 -5.78 17.51 -5.77
C LYS A 5 -6.02 16.13 -6.34
N ILE A 6 -6.17 15.15 -5.45
CA ILE A 6 -6.59 13.80 -5.83
C ILE A 6 -8.11 13.83 -6.01
N LEU A 7 -8.60 13.52 -7.20
CA LEU A 7 -10.03 13.51 -7.50
C LEU A 7 -10.67 12.18 -7.09
N SER A 8 -9.99 11.08 -7.40
CA SER A 8 -10.41 9.73 -7.08
C SER A 8 -9.22 8.78 -7.01
N ILE A 9 -9.45 7.62 -6.41
CA ILE A 9 -8.56 6.46 -6.50
C ILE A 9 -9.38 5.20 -6.74
N GLU A 10 -8.94 4.38 -7.68
CA GLU A 10 -9.51 3.07 -7.99
C GLU A 10 -8.52 1.98 -7.58
N MET A 11 -9.04 0.95 -6.91
CA MET A 11 -8.29 -0.18 -6.40
C MET A 11 -8.97 -1.46 -6.88
N ILE A 12 -8.23 -2.29 -7.62
CA ILE A 12 -8.70 -3.59 -8.11
C ILE A 12 -7.75 -4.66 -7.55
N ASN A 13 -8.30 -5.67 -6.87
CA ASN A 13 -7.57 -6.74 -6.21
C ASN A 13 -6.42 -6.25 -5.31
N PHE A 14 -6.66 -5.16 -4.58
CA PHE A 14 -5.64 -4.47 -3.81
C PHE A 14 -5.91 -4.58 -2.30
N LYS A 15 -5.05 -5.35 -1.60
CA LYS A 15 -5.03 -5.50 -0.14
C LYS A 15 -6.42 -5.65 0.51
N GLY A 16 -7.19 -6.63 0.02
CA GLY A 16 -8.51 -6.98 0.53
C GLY A 16 -9.68 -6.25 -0.12
N PHE A 17 -9.43 -5.30 -1.03
CA PHE A 17 -10.45 -4.74 -1.91
C PHE A 17 -10.43 -5.45 -3.27
N GLU A 18 -11.51 -6.16 -3.60
CA GLU A 18 -11.68 -6.77 -4.93
C GLU A 18 -11.89 -5.71 -6.00
N ASN A 19 -12.81 -4.77 -5.77
CA ASN A 19 -13.03 -3.59 -6.59
C ASN A 19 -13.55 -2.45 -5.71
N LYS A 20 -12.79 -1.36 -5.63
CA LYS A 20 -13.17 -0.20 -4.83
C LYS A 20 -12.68 1.11 -5.46
N THR A 21 -13.63 1.98 -5.76
CA THR A 21 -13.37 3.37 -6.12
C THR A 21 -13.76 4.31 -5.00
N ILE A 22 -12.91 5.28 -4.71
CA ILE A 22 -13.15 6.36 -3.76
C ILE A 22 -13.07 7.67 -4.51
N PHE A 23 -14.13 8.47 -4.44
CA PHE A 23 -14.17 9.83 -4.96
C PHE A 23 -13.97 10.81 -3.79
N PHE A 24 -13.00 11.71 -3.92
CA PHE A 24 -12.70 12.72 -2.92
C PHE A 24 -13.50 14.01 -3.12
N ASN A 25 -14.31 14.08 -4.18
CA ASN A 25 -15.29 15.15 -4.45
C ASN A 25 -14.70 16.57 -4.33
N ASN A 26 -13.45 16.76 -4.75
CA ASN A 26 -12.73 18.04 -4.66
C ASN A 26 -12.64 18.63 -3.23
N ALA A 27 -12.83 17.81 -2.20
CA ALA A 27 -12.78 18.24 -0.81
C ALA A 27 -11.41 18.81 -0.44
N ASN A 28 -11.39 19.83 0.42
CA ASN A 28 -10.15 20.40 0.95
C ASN A 28 -9.57 19.57 2.10
N SER A 29 -10.40 18.74 2.74
CA SER A 29 -10.00 17.79 3.78
C SER A 29 -10.89 16.56 3.72
N VAL A 30 -10.30 15.40 3.98
CA VAL A 30 -10.97 14.09 3.94
C VAL A 30 -10.54 13.31 5.18
N ILE A 31 -11.52 12.76 5.91
CA ILE A 31 -11.30 11.94 7.10
C ILE A 31 -11.63 10.49 6.77
N LEU A 32 -10.65 9.59 6.92
CA LEU A 32 -10.85 8.15 6.79
C LEU A 32 -11.21 7.55 8.15
N GLY A 33 -12.49 7.30 8.38
CA GLY A 33 -13.03 6.67 9.59
C GLY A 33 -13.27 5.17 9.45
N GLY A 34 -13.24 4.43 10.56
CA GLY A 34 -13.58 2.99 10.59
C GLY A 34 -12.82 2.20 11.64
N LYS A 35 -13.23 0.96 11.91
CA LYS A 35 -12.56 0.03 12.84
C LYS A 35 -11.15 -0.36 12.35
N ASN A 36 -10.36 -1.00 13.22
CA ASN A 36 -9.10 -1.62 12.82
C ASN A 36 -9.37 -2.70 11.76
N GLY A 37 -8.50 -2.80 10.74
CA GLY A 37 -8.66 -3.75 9.63
C GLY A 37 -9.61 -3.32 8.52
N PHE A 38 -10.33 -2.20 8.64
CA PHE A 38 -11.33 -1.75 7.63
C PHE A 38 -10.72 -1.15 6.34
N GLY A 39 -9.40 -1.22 6.15
CA GLY A 39 -8.73 -0.75 4.93
C GLY A 39 -8.35 0.73 4.89
N LYS A 40 -8.42 1.47 6.01
CA LYS A 40 -7.96 2.88 6.05
C LYS A 40 -6.52 3.04 5.56
N THR A 41 -5.60 2.23 6.10
CA THR A 41 -4.19 2.24 5.71
C THR A 41 -3.97 1.73 4.27
N THR A 42 -4.86 0.85 3.78
CA THR A 42 -4.84 0.40 2.38
C THR A 42 -5.05 1.57 1.41
N ILE A 43 -5.92 2.53 1.74
CA ILE A 43 -6.13 3.72 0.89
C ILE A 43 -4.84 4.55 0.81
N PHE A 44 -4.14 4.75 1.93
CA PHE A 44 -2.84 5.42 1.94
C PHE A 44 -1.81 4.68 1.09
N ASP A 45 -1.79 3.35 1.12
CA ASP A 45 -0.88 2.56 0.26
C ASP A 45 -1.16 2.73 -1.21
N ALA A 46 -2.44 2.72 -1.60
CA ALA A 46 -2.82 2.84 -2.99
C ALA A 46 -2.38 4.22 -3.52
N VAL A 47 -2.56 5.27 -2.72
CA VAL A 47 -2.06 6.61 -3.05
C VAL A 47 -0.54 6.62 -3.14
N GLU A 48 0.18 6.08 -2.15
CA GLU A 48 1.65 6.05 -2.16
C GLU A 48 2.20 5.29 -3.37
N LEU A 49 1.64 4.11 -3.66
CA LEU A 49 2.02 3.28 -4.79
C LEU A 49 1.77 4.00 -6.12
N ALA A 50 0.61 4.64 -6.29
CA ALA A 50 0.28 5.35 -7.53
C ALA A 50 1.22 6.51 -7.84
N PHE A 51 1.73 7.21 -6.82
CA PHE A 51 2.62 8.35 -7.02
C PHE A 51 4.11 8.01 -7.00
N THR A 52 4.50 6.96 -6.28
CA THR A 52 5.92 6.67 -6.00
C THR A 52 6.39 5.32 -6.53
N ASN A 53 5.47 4.50 -7.03
CA ASN A 53 5.71 3.12 -7.43
C ASN A 53 6.24 2.21 -6.30
N GLN A 54 6.07 2.63 -5.04
CA GLN A 54 6.50 1.89 -3.86
C GLN A 54 5.49 2.04 -2.74
N ILE A 55 5.50 1.08 -1.80
CA ILE A 55 4.82 1.22 -0.51
C ILE A 55 5.89 1.14 0.56
N LYS A 56 6.23 2.27 1.17
CA LYS A 56 7.46 2.36 1.99
C LYS A 56 7.47 1.42 3.17
N ARG A 57 6.32 1.14 3.80
CA ARG A 57 6.31 0.20 4.93
C ARG A 57 6.56 -1.25 4.53
N LEU A 58 6.43 -1.59 3.24
CA LEU A 58 6.75 -2.92 2.72
C LEU A 58 8.25 -3.10 2.47
N SER A 59 9.03 -2.04 2.24
CA SER A 59 10.49 -2.18 2.01
C SER A 59 11.22 -2.75 3.23
N ASN A 60 10.70 -2.52 4.43
CA ASN A 60 11.24 -3.11 5.66
C ASN A 60 11.03 -4.64 5.77
N TYR A 61 10.13 -5.22 4.97
CA TYR A 61 9.89 -6.66 4.96
C TYR A 61 10.89 -7.42 4.08
N GLU A 62 11.43 -6.80 3.04
CA GLU A 62 12.41 -7.41 2.14
C GLU A 62 13.66 -7.85 2.92
N GLY A 63 14.19 -6.99 3.80
CA GLY A 63 15.35 -7.32 4.64
C GLY A 63 15.09 -8.35 5.76
N LEU A 64 13.83 -8.74 6.01
CA LEU A 64 13.46 -9.74 7.03
C LEU A 64 13.25 -11.13 6.42
N HIS A 65 12.75 -11.21 5.17
CA HIS A 65 12.63 -12.49 4.46
C HIS A 65 14.01 -13.09 4.17
N ASP A 66 14.97 -12.27 3.72
CA ASP A 66 16.34 -12.73 3.48
C ASP A 66 17.01 -13.23 4.76
N LYS A 67 16.83 -12.54 5.88
CA LYS A 67 17.41 -12.98 7.16
C LYS A 67 16.79 -14.27 7.68
N LYS A 68 15.50 -14.53 7.45
CA LYS A 68 14.88 -15.78 7.89
C LYS A 68 15.40 -16.98 7.10
N LEU A 69 15.65 -16.82 5.79
CA LEU A 69 16.29 -17.82 4.92
C LEU A 69 17.76 -18.07 5.32
N LEU A 70 18.51 -17.01 5.63
CA LEU A 70 19.89 -17.12 6.09
C LEU A 70 20.01 -17.79 7.47
N VAL A 71 19.04 -17.55 8.35
CA VAL A 71 19.01 -18.13 9.71
C VAL A 71 18.50 -19.58 9.72
N SER A 72 17.71 -20.01 8.72
CA SER A 72 17.19 -21.39 8.64
C SER A 72 18.16 -22.42 8.05
N GLY A 73 19.36 -22.02 7.59
CA GLY A 73 20.42 -22.95 7.19
C GLY A 73 20.09 -23.84 5.99
N GLU A 74 19.07 -23.50 5.18
CA GLU A 74 18.75 -24.25 3.97
C GLU A 74 19.67 -23.77 2.83
N ASN A 75 20.68 -24.57 2.51
CA ASN A 75 21.49 -24.43 1.30
C ASN A 75 20.60 -24.60 0.08
N PHE A 76 20.14 -23.51 -0.51
CA PHE A 76 19.61 -23.54 -1.87
C PHE A 76 20.78 -23.65 -2.86
N GLN A 77 21.03 -24.86 -3.36
CA GLN A 77 21.72 -25.04 -4.63
C GLN A 77 20.79 -24.54 -5.74
N SER A 78 21.22 -23.48 -6.42
CA SER A 78 20.61 -23.01 -7.66
C SER A 78 20.64 -24.13 -8.71
N VAL A 79 19.44 -24.58 -9.12
CA VAL A 79 19.21 -25.27 -10.40
C VAL A 79 19.05 -24.24 -11.51
#